data_AF-A0AA90HXD4-F1
#
_entry.id   AF-A0AA90HXD4-F1
#
_cell.length_a   1.000
_cell.length_b   1.000
_cell.length_c   1.000
_cell.angle_alpha   90.00
_cell.angle_beta   90.00
_cell.angle_gamma   90.00
#
_symmetry.space_group_name_H-M   'P 1'
#
loop_
_entity.id
_entity.type
_entity.pdbx_description
1 polymer ?
#
loop_
_entity_poly.entity_id
_entity_poly.type
_entity_poly.pdbx_seq_one_letter_code
_entity_poly.pdbx_strand_id
1 'polypeptide(L)'
;MKNHTLYKPKQRAIPLNSRLWQKIRQSVIARDSGLCQICVKRGLTVSGTDVDHINNDGDDNTLDNLMLLCHECHSLKTAQDMGKQVNWGCDVHGRPLDPNHHWNKEKHTAWYDLPEWKDNKYAQVSKRLAELRKNHEKVLDEAPPTQSHLSGRS
;
A
#
# COMPACT_ATOMS: atom_id res chain seq x y z
N MET A 1 -34.31 18.58 -6.66
CA MET A 1 -33.84 17.81 -5.49
C MET A 1 -32.80 18.66 -4.78
N LYS A 2 -33.03 19.07 -3.53
CA LYS A 2 -32.02 19.84 -2.78
C LYS A 2 -30.97 18.84 -2.31
N ASN A 3 -29.78 18.86 -2.91
CA ASN A 3 -28.63 18.11 -2.43
C ASN A 3 -28.20 18.76 -1.12
N HIS A 4 -28.80 18.33 -0.01
CA HIS A 4 -28.36 18.71 1.31
C HIS A 4 -26.97 18.08 1.52
N THR A 5 -25.93 18.90 1.43
CA THR A 5 -24.57 18.50 1.81
C THR A 5 -24.63 17.95 3.23
N LEU A 6 -24.30 16.67 3.44
CA LEU A 6 -24.28 15.99 4.75
C LEU A 6 -23.20 16.55 5.70
N TYR A 7 -22.58 17.67 5.35
CA TYR A 7 -21.50 18.26 6.11
C TYR A 7 -22.04 18.99 7.34
N LYS A 8 -21.88 18.37 8.51
CA LYS A 8 -22.05 19.00 9.80
C LYS A 8 -20.73 19.68 10.20
N PRO A 9 -20.72 20.98 10.51
CA PRO A 9 -19.50 21.66 10.96
C PRO A 9 -18.99 21.03 12.26
N LYS A 10 -17.67 20.83 12.37
CA LYS A 10 -17.02 20.21 13.53
C LYS A 10 -17.36 20.95 14.83
N GLN A 11 -18.04 20.25 15.74
CA GLN A 11 -18.17 20.70 17.13
C GLN A 11 -16.82 20.50 17.81
N ARG A 12 -16.41 21.45 18.65
CA ARG A 12 -15.13 21.38 19.36
C ARG A 12 -15.41 21.36 20.85
N ALA A 13 -14.84 20.40 21.56
CA ALA A 13 -14.88 20.37 23.03
C ALA A 13 -14.16 21.58 23.65
N ILE A 14 -13.01 21.96 23.10
CA ILE A 14 -12.14 23.00 23.66
C ILE A 14 -12.17 24.25 22.74
N PRO A 15 -12.45 25.46 23.27
CA PRO A 15 -12.35 26.69 22.52
C PRO A 15 -10.91 26.99 22.06
N LEU A 16 -10.74 27.44 20.80
CA LEU A 16 -9.43 27.72 20.21
C LEU A 16 -8.68 28.90 20.87
N ASN A 17 -9.39 29.79 21.54
CA ASN A 17 -8.80 30.90 22.29
C ASN A 17 -8.44 30.53 23.75
N SER A 18 -8.71 29.29 24.16
CA SER A 18 -8.42 28.84 25.53
C SER A 18 -6.92 28.61 25.75
N ARG A 19 -6.46 28.81 27.00
CA ARG A 19 -5.09 28.49 27.41
C ARG A 19 -4.75 27.01 27.25
N LEU A 20 -5.75 26.13 27.46
CA LEU A 20 -5.59 24.69 27.28
C LEU A 20 -5.25 24.36 25.83
N TRP A 21 -6.03 24.89 24.88
CA TRP A 21 -5.75 24.70 23.46
C TRP A 21 -4.39 25.26 23.06
N GLN A 22 -4.03 26.46 23.54
CA GLN A 22 -2.72 27.04 23.26
C GLN A 22 -1.57 26.13 23.71
N LYS A 23 -1.68 25.48 24.88
CA LYS A 23 -0.67 24.51 25.34
C LYS A 23 -0.59 23.29 24.43
N ILE A 24 -1.73 22.68 24.10
CA ILE A 24 -1.80 21.52 23.19
C ILE A 24 -1.17 21.87 21.84
N ARG A 25 -1.56 23.03 21.27
CA ARG A 25 -1.06 23.53 20.00
C ARG A 25 0.47 23.67 20.02
N GLN A 26 1.05 24.21 21.09
CA GLN A 26 2.51 24.33 21.20
C GLN A 26 3.19 22.97 21.29
N SER A 27 2.63 22.00 22.02
CA SER A 27 3.15 20.63 22.07
C SER A 27 3.16 19.96 20.69
N VAL A 28 2.08 20.12 19.91
CA VAL A 28 1.98 19.58 18.55
C VAL A 28 3.04 20.24 17.64
N ILE A 29 3.19 21.57 17.70
CA ILE A 29 4.19 22.27 16.90
C ILE A 29 5.61 21.82 17.23
N ALA A 30 5.93 21.69 18.52
CA ALA A 30 7.24 21.23 18.95
C ALA A 30 7.52 19.80 18.47
N ARG A 31 6.55 18.88 18.62
CA ARG A 31 6.65 17.49 18.14
C ARG A 31 6.88 17.44 16.63
N ASP A 32 6.13 18.24 15.89
CA ASP A 32 6.13 18.27 14.42
C ASP A 32 7.27 19.14 13.86
N SER A 33 8.19 19.61 14.71
CA SER A 33 9.32 20.49 14.36
C SER A 33 8.89 21.76 13.61
N GLY A 34 7.65 22.23 13.81
CA GLY A 34 7.07 23.36 13.10
C GLY A 34 6.77 23.11 11.61
N LEU A 35 6.85 21.86 11.14
CA LEU A 35 6.67 21.50 9.75
C LEU A 35 5.34 20.82 9.47
N CYS A 36 4.82 21.05 8.26
CA CYS A 36 3.63 20.38 7.74
C CYS A 36 3.91 18.88 7.54
N GLN A 37 3.21 18.02 8.27
CA GLN A 37 3.43 16.58 8.26
C GLN A 37 3.13 15.92 6.91
N ILE A 38 2.21 16.49 6.12
CA ILE A 38 1.92 16.01 4.77
C ILE A 38 3.02 16.42 3.78
N CYS A 39 3.49 17.66 3.86
CA CYS A 39 4.59 18.12 3.01
C CYS A 39 5.89 17.35 3.30
N VAL A 40 6.18 17.03 4.56
CA VAL A 40 7.33 16.20 4.94
C VAL A 40 7.26 14.83 4.26
N LYS A 41 6.07 14.20 4.21
CA LYS A 41 5.87 12.92 3.48
C LYS A 41 6.08 13.05 1.96
N ARG A 42 5.86 14.25 1.40
CA ARG A 42 6.18 14.58 -0.01
C ARG A 42 7.66 14.88 -0.23
N GLY A 43 8.48 14.90 0.83
CA GLY A 43 9.88 15.34 0.77
C GLY A 43 10.05 16.86 0.72
N LEU A 44 9.06 17.62 1.18
CA LEU A 44 9.07 19.08 1.18
C LEU A 44 9.17 19.63 2.61
N THR A 45 9.98 20.68 2.78
CA THR A 45 10.13 21.39 4.05
C THR A 45 9.25 22.64 4.05
N VAL A 46 7.98 22.49 4.44
CA VAL A 46 6.99 23.58 4.49
C VAL A 46 6.57 23.82 5.93
N SER A 47 6.53 25.08 6.36
CA SER A 47 6.06 25.44 7.70
C SER A 47 4.58 25.13 7.90
N GLY A 48 4.25 24.67 9.09
CA GLY A 48 2.87 24.40 9.49
C GLY A 48 2.20 25.61 10.13
N THR A 49 0.95 25.87 9.76
CA THR A 49 0.13 26.99 10.25
C THR A 49 -0.99 26.51 11.16
N ASP A 50 -1.60 25.37 10.82
CA ASP A 50 -2.86 24.88 11.35
C ASP A 50 -2.67 23.51 12.03
N VAL A 51 -3.20 23.36 13.24
CA VAL A 51 -3.27 22.05 13.92
C VAL A 51 -4.65 21.46 13.66
N ASP A 52 -4.69 20.24 13.14
CA ASP A 52 -5.93 19.58 12.73
C ASP A 52 -6.01 18.14 13.25
N HIS A 53 -7.23 17.68 13.47
CA HIS A 53 -7.57 16.34 13.96
C HIS A 53 -7.49 15.31 12.82
N ILE A 54 -6.70 14.25 12.97
CA ILE A 54 -6.48 13.21 11.96
C ILE A 54 -7.78 12.43 11.70
N ASN A 55 -8.46 11.97 12.76
CA ASN A 55 -9.73 11.26 12.67
C ASN A 55 -10.96 12.18 12.46
N ASN A 56 -10.75 13.49 12.40
CA ASN A 56 -11.80 14.52 12.31
C ASN A 56 -12.80 14.52 13.49
N ASP A 57 -12.44 13.94 14.64
CA ASP A 57 -13.16 14.03 15.90
C ASP A 57 -12.67 15.25 16.70
N GLY A 58 -13.56 16.23 16.89
CA GLY A 58 -13.25 17.48 17.60
C GLY A 58 -13.18 17.36 19.12
N ASP A 59 -13.56 16.21 19.67
CA ASP A 59 -13.50 15.93 21.11
C ASP A 59 -12.19 15.21 21.48
N ASP A 60 -11.61 14.44 20.54
CA ASP A 60 -10.33 13.75 20.70
C ASP A 60 -9.13 14.68 20.48
N ASN A 61 -8.69 15.34 21.55
CA ASN A 61 -7.53 16.23 21.54
C ASN A 61 -6.23 15.54 22.01
N THR A 62 -6.15 14.21 21.87
CA THR A 62 -4.89 13.48 22.11
C THR A 62 -3.82 13.93 21.12
N LEU A 63 -2.56 13.94 21.56
CA LEU A 63 -1.46 14.39 20.69
C LEU A 63 -1.36 13.53 19.43
N ASP A 64 -1.54 12.22 19.54
CA ASP A 64 -1.45 11.28 18.42
C ASP A 64 -2.55 11.49 17.37
N ASN A 65 -3.70 12.04 17.76
CA ASN A 65 -4.78 12.41 16.84
C ASN A 65 -4.60 13.82 16.24
N LEU A 66 -3.64 14.61 16.70
CA LEU A 66 -3.40 15.95 16.17
C LEU A 66 -2.21 15.93 15.21
N MET A 67 -2.27 16.72 14.15
CA MET A 67 -1.13 16.96 13.27
C MET A 67 -1.03 18.42 12.83
N LEU A 68 0.20 18.88 12.63
CA LEU A 68 0.49 20.20 12.09
C LEU A 68 0.50 20.17 10.55
N LEU A 69 -0.25 21.08 9.94
CA LEU A 69 -0.39 21.24 8.49
C LEU A 69 -0.12 22.67 8.04
N CYS A 70 0.33 22.84 6.81
CA CYS A 70 0.23 24.12 6.12
C CYS A 70 -1.22 24.36 5.65
N HIS A 71 -1.55 25.61 5.37
CA HIS A 71 -2.90 26.01 4.96
C HIS A 71 -3.44 25.21 3.76
N GLU A 72 -2.60 24.96 2.75
CA GLU A 72 -3.00 24.21 1.55
C GLU A 72 -3.35 22.74 1.88
N CYS A 73 -2.51 22.07 2.67
CA CYS A 73 -2.75 20.69 3.08
C CYS A 73 -3.96 20.59 4.02
N HIS A 74 -4.18 21.59 4.86
CA HIS A 74 -5.37 21.68 5.72
C HIS A 74 -6.66 21.84 4.91
N SER A 75 -6.63 22.67 3.87
CA SER A 75 -7.75 22.84 2.94
C SER A 75 -8.06 21.55 2.18
N LEU A 76 -7.03 20.84 1.68
CA LEU A 76 -7.20 19.53 1.05
C LEU A 76 -7.80 18.50 2.01
N LYS A 77 -7.34 18.47 3.27
CA LYS A 77 -7.90 17.57 4.28
C LYS A 77 -9.37 17.87 4.52
N THR A 78 -9.70 19.14 4.74
CA THR A 78 -11.09 19.58 4.94
C THR A 78 -11.97 19.19 3.75
N ALA A 79 -11.49 19.36 2.51
CA ALA A 79 -12.22 18.92 1.32
C ALA A 79 -12.44 17.40 1.30
N GLN A 80 -11.44 16.61 1.69
CA GLN A 80 -11.57 15.16 1.81
C GLN A 80 -12.58 14.75 2.90
N ASP A 81 -12.51 15.38 4.07
CA ASP A 81 -13.43 15.15 5.19
C ASP A 81 -14.88 15.51 4.83
N MET A 82 -15.06 16.46 3.90
CA MET A 82 -16.34 16.81 3.29
C MET A 82 -16.80 15.82 2.20
N GLY A 83 -16.07 14.72 1.98
CA GLY A 83 -16.37 13.70 0.98
C GLY A 83 -15.96 14.06 -0.45
N LYS A 84 -15.13 15.10 -0.65
CA LYS A 84 -14.62 15.46 -1.98
C LYS A 84 -13.42 14.58 -2.32
N GLN A 85 -13.28 14.26 -3.61
CA GLN A 85 -12.05 13.67 -4.13
C GLN A 85 -10.95 14.73 -4.14
N VAL A 86 -9.80 14.44 -3.54
CA VAL A 86 -8.66 15.36 -3.45
C VAL A 86 -7.40 14.68 -3.96
N ASN A 87 -6.49 15.47 -4.52
CA ASN A 87 -5.19 14.99 -4.93
C ASN A 87 -4.15 15.27 -3.84
N TRP A 88 -3.70 14.21 -3.16
CA TRP A 88 -2.66 14.31 -2.13
C TRP A 88 -1.24 14.37 -2.69
N GLY A 89 -1.05 14.32 -4.00
CA GLY A 89 0.28 14.29 -4.62
C GLY A 89 1.01 12.97 -4.39
N CYS A 90 2.31 12.97 -4.66
CA CYS A 90 3.18 11.81 -4.54
C CYS A 90 4.32 12.06 -3.55
N ASP A 91 4.90 10.98 -3.05
CA ASP A 91 6.16 10.99 -2.31
C ASP A 91 7.37 11.17 -3.24
N VAL A 92 8.57 11.18 -2.65
CA VAL A 92 9.86 11.32 -3.37
C VAL A 92 10.16 10.18 -4.35
N HIS A 93 9.48 9.04 -4.20
CA HIS A 93 9.61 7.88 -5.09
C HIS A 93 8.53 7.87 -6.18
N GLY A 94 7.68 8.90 -6.24
CA GLY A 94 6.57 8.98 -7.19
C GLY A 94 5.39 8.10 -6.81
N ARG A 95 5.30 7.62 -5.56
CA ARG A 95 4.13 6.87 -5.07
C ARG A 95 3.06 7.82 -4.55
N PRO A 96 1.77 7.62 -4.88
CA PRO A 96 0.69 8.44 -4.37
C PRO A 96 0.62 8.41 -2.84
N LEU A 97 0.29 9.54 -2.22
CA LEU A 97 0.14 9.61 -0.76
C LEU A 97 -1.22 9.11 -0.25
N ASP A 98 -2.21 8.97 -1.12
CA ASP A 98 -3.51 8.40 -0.76
C ASP A 98 -3.37 6.89 -0.50
N PRO A 99 -3.59 6.38 0.73
CA PRO A 99 -3.52 4.95 1.01
C PRO A 99 -4.49 4.11 0.18
N ASN A 100 -5.61 4.69 -0.24
CA ASN A 100 -6.64 4.01 -1.03
C ASN A 100 -6.39 4.07 -2.55
N HIS A 101 -5.28 4.66 -3.00
CA HIS A 101 -4.94 4.69 -4.43
C HIS A 101 -4.69 3.27 -4.97
N HIS A 102 -5.09 2.97 -6.21
CA HIS A 102 -4.95 1.62 -6.80
C HIS A 102 -3.50 1.11 -6.92
N TRP A 103 -2.51 1.98 -6.76
CA TRP A 103 -1.07 1.64 -6.76
C TRP A 103 -0.55 1.33 -5.35
N ASN A 104 -1.29 1.76 -4.32
CA ASN A 104 -1.02 1.48 -2.92
C ASN A 104 -1.80 0.27 -2.40
N LYS A 105 -2.89 -0.12 -3.09
CA LYS A 105 -3.60 -1.37 -2.80
C LYS A 105 -2.68 -2.56 -3.08
N GLU A 106 -2.65 -3.52 -2.17
CA GLU A 106 -2.05 -4.83 -2.46
C GLU A 106 -2.71 -5.38 -3.72
N LYS A 107 -1.91 -5.71 -4.73
CA LYS A 107 -2.44 -6.41 -5.90
C LYS A 107 -2.96 -7.74 -5.37
N HIS A 108 -4.28 -7.92 -5.39
CA HIS A 108 -4.85 -9.25 -5.30
C HIS A 108 -4.05 -10.14 -6.27
N THR A 109 -3.60 -11.27 -5.73
CA THR A 109 -2.73 -12.27 -6.35
C THR A 109 -2.94 -12.38 -7.86
N ALA A 110 -1.85 -12.44 -8.61
CA ALA A 110 -1.87 -12.34 -10.05
C ALA A 110 -2.80 -13.38 -10.71
N TRP A 111 -3.20 -13.15 -11.96
CA TRP A 111 -4.12 -14.01 -12.70
C TRP A 111 -3.67 -15.48 -12.86
N TYR A 112 -2.42 -15.82 -12.53
CA TYR A 112 -1.88 -17.20 -12.46
C TYR A 112 -1.97 -17.86 -11.08
N ASP A 113 -2.34 -17.10 -10.04
CA ASP A 113 -2.50 -17.58 -8.66
C ASP A 113 -3.96 -17.96 -8.33
N LEU A 114 -4.88 -17.86 -9.29
CA LEU A 114 -6.27 -18.28 -9.15
C LEU A 114 -6.42 -19.81 -9.37
N PRO A 115 -7.17 -20.54 -8.52
CA PRO A 115 -7.30 -22.01 -8.61
C PRO A 115 -7.86 -22.56 -9.93
N GLU A 116 -8.55 -21.73 -10.72
CA GLU A 116 -9.23 -22.10 -11.98
C GLU A 116 -8.30 -22.35 -13.18
N TRP A 117 -6.99 -22.01 -13.10
CA TRP A 117 -6.07 -22.20 -14.24
C TRP A 117 -5.44 -23.61 -14.31
N LYS A 118 -5.81 -24.54 -13.43
CA LYS A 118 -5.28 -25.91 -13.45
C LYS A 118 -5.90 -26.81 -14.53
N ASP A 119 -7.01 -26.39 -15.16
CA ASP A 119 -7.76 -27.20 -16.12
C ASP A 119 -7.62 -26.74 -17.59
N ASN A 120 -6.68 -25.85 -17.88
CA ASN A 120 -6.37 -25.44 -19.23
C ASN A 120 -5.62 -26.57 -19.99
N LYS A 121 -6.26 -27.09 -21.05
CA LYS A 121 -5.73 -28.09 -22.02
C LYS A 121 -4.33 -27.83 -22.60
N TYR A 122 -3.78 -26.63 -22.48
CA TYR A 122 -2.40 -26.30 -22.88
C TYR A 122 -1.34 -26.67 -21.83
N ALA A 123 -1.71 -27.03 -20.60
CA ALA A 123 -0.77 -27.50 -19.56
C ALA A 123 -0.30 -28.97 -19.76
N GLN A 124 -0.98 -29.75 -20.61
CA GLN A 124 -0.60 -31.16 -20.85
C GLN A 124 0.59 -31.32 -21.80
N VAL A 125 0.87 -30.32 -22.64
CA VAL A 125 1.99 -30.35 -23.60
C VAL A 125 3.34 -30.26 -22.87
N SER A 126 3.42 -29.51 -21.77
CA SER A 126 4.65 -29.34 -20.99
C SER A 126 5.03 -30.59 -20.19
N LYS A 127 4.06 -31.34 -19.66
CA LYS A 127 4.32 -32.63 -18.99
C LYS A 127 4.83 -33.69 -19.95
N ARG A 128 4.25 -33.79 -21.16
CA ARG A 128 4.70 -34.77 -22.17
C ARG A 128 6.10 -34.45 -22.70
N LEU A 129 6.45 -33.17 -22.85
CA LEU A 129 7.83 -32.74 -23.16
C LEU A 129 8.82 -32.99 -22.02
N ALA A 130 8.41 -32.80 -20.76
CA ALA A 130 9.24 -33.08 -19.59
C ALA A 130 9.47 -34.59 -19.37
N GLU A 131 8.46 -35.43 -19.64
CA GLU A 131 8.58 -36.89 -19.59
C GLU A 131 9.43 -37.44 -20.75
N LEU A 132 9.28 -36.90 -21.97
CA LEU A 132 10.16 -37.25 -23.09
C LEU A 132 11.62 -36.87 -22.82
N ARG A 133 11.87 -35.74 -22.13
CA ARG A 133 13.23 -35.35 -21.69
C ARG A 133 13.83 -36.34 -20.68
N LYS A 134 13.04 -36.76 -19.68
CA LYS A 134 13.46 -37.77 -18.68
C LYS A 134 13.71 -39.15 -19.30
N ASN A 135 12.94 -39.51 -20.33
CA ASN A 135 13.12 -40.78 -21.04
C ASN A 135 14.33 -40.77 -21.98
N HIS A 136 14.72 -39.60 -22.54
CA HIS A 136 15.94 -39.48 -23.35
C HIS A 136 17.22 -39.55 -22.49
N GLU A 137 17.16 -39.07 -21.25
CA GLU A 137 18.30 -39.12 -20.31
C GLU A 137 18.58 -40.55 -19.81
N LYS A 138 17.56 -41.41 -19.73
CA LYS A 138 17.73 -42.84 -19.36
C LYS A 138 18.39 -43.71 -20.41
N VAL A 139 18.52 -43.26 -21.67
CA VAL A 139 19.13 -44.07 -22.76
C VAL A 139 20.66 -43.93 -22.77
N LEU A 140 21.23 -42.97 -22.05
CA LEU A 140 22.68 -42.72 -22.04
C LEU A 140 23.43 -43.40 -20.87
N ASP A 141 22.71 -44.02 -19.93
CA ASP A 141 23.28 -44.69 -18.75
C ASP A 141 23.26 -46.24 -18.82
N GLU A 142 22.72 -46.83 -19.89
CA GLU A 142 22.80 -48.28 -20.13
C GLU A 142 24.16 -48.59 -20.78
N ALA A 143 25.11 -49.08 -19.98
CA ALA A 143 26.40 -49.57 -20.49
C ALA A 143 26.15 -50.65 -21.57
N PRO A 144 26.88 -50.62 -22.71
CA PRO A 144 26.70 -51.62 -23.76
C PRO A 144 26.94 -53.02 -23.17
N PRO A 145 26.12 -54.03 -23.54
CA PRO A 145 26.24 -55.36 -22.96
C PRO A 145 27.63 -55.93 -23.21
N THR A 146 28.31 -56.30 -22.12
CA THR A 146 29.63 -56.90 -22.13
C THR A 146 29.53 -58.35 -22.63
N GLN A 147 30.35 -58.68 -23.64
CA GLN A 147 30.50 -60.06 -24.09
C GLN A 147 31.17 -60.89 -22.99
N SER A 148 30.53 -61.96 -22.52
CA SER A 148 31.23 -63.03 -21.81
C SER A 148 30.68 -64.43 -22.12
N HIS A 149 31.53 -65.19 -22.82
CA HIS A 149 31.78 -66.63 -22.76
C HIS A 149 30.63 -67.65 -22.90
N LEU A 150 30.64 -68.34 -24.05
CA LEU A 150 30.34 -69.77 -24.11
C LEU A 150 31.63 -70.53 -24.48
N SER A 151 32.41 -70.89 -23.45
CA SER A 151 33.36 -71.98 -23.53
C SER A 151 32.65 -73.30 -23.21
N GLY A 152 32.70 -74.25 -24.14
CA GLY A 152 32.71 -75.68 -23.86
C GLY A 152 31.37 -76.41 -23.78
N ARG A 153 31.00 -77.08 -24.87
CA ARG A 153 30.48 -78.46 -24.78
C ARG A 153 31.25 -79.32 -25.78
N SER A 154 31.64 -80.49 -25.27
CA SER A 154 32.40 -81.57 -25.88
C SER A 154 31.79 -82.13 -27.16
#